data_AF-A0A7Z9GWQ6-F1
#
_entry.id   AF-A0A7Z9GWQ6-F1
#
_cell.length_a   1.000
_cell.length_b   1.000
_cell.length_c   1.000
_cell.angle_alpha   90.00
_cell.angle_beta   90.00
_cell.angle_gamma   90.00
#
_symmetry.space_group_name_H-M   'P 1'
#
loop_
_entity.id
_entity.type
_entity.pdbx_description
1 polymer ?
#
loop_
_entity_poly.entity_id
_entity_poly.type
_entity_poly.pdbx_seq_one_letter_code
_entity_poly.pdbx_strand_id
1 'polypeptide(L)'
;MRRYTSGSHRYTEWAIRPGDPLFVVGEYQGQRIDASFDLPMVISNLGEREYRASKGSNAAYLCIAAVAMATFFVCLLCIVFKWHHVAVYLGLVALLVPFWMFSQWFLLVSTELNFGHRMLDSAAKQIATEPADTLRSALIKQTFNDGVHRYNQYRGKWMNRVVAWLDSLPKMEEQLLSEKEEELIQDHPVRLRPEVSLNNGIGVSLVVLGLVLLISMVRFGFTRLKTKRLIENIPTYPTAGVVIGLTEVKGVAVKDEDWLTSRYAKRKCCWFRYEKKQKQGSGKDAKWVTIASGKRGIPFTLKDDHGTIRIDPDEARVTGRRVFHKQSGNIIRTEWAVNQQDRLYVLGPAGLKEPEDTFLTIRHQEDERYLISVESERTIMLRFAAAGFILLNLSLIGGTTAILALLSLSRFSAFDFFLSALFPPFYLVGLVTAFLYNDLVFLRERRRRSLAMIDVALKKRSDLVPKLVSVVKGYLAHEKEVLESITQMRTSVANSMADRQQAESRHETGARAFLATLEQYPDLKSDRLAVDLQERLITIENEVAFARASYNDSVERYNTRIASVPEVILAQIFRFRPASLFRTSDRQAVEVDL
;
A
#
# COMPACT_ATOMS: atom_id res chain seq x y z
N MET A 1 -39.29 27.21 15.73
CA MET A 1 -37.97 27.87 15.54
C MET A 1 -38.18 29.18 14.79
N ARG A 2 -37.70 30.32 15.30
CA ARG A 2 -37.69 31.60 14.58
C ARG A 2 -36.24 31.99 14.29
N ARG A 3 -35.90 32.24 13.01
CA ARG A 3 -34.59 32.77 12.60
C ARG A 3 -34.79 34.17 12.04
N TYR A 4 -34.03 35.14 12.52
CA TYR A 4 -33.97 36.47 11.92
C TYR A 4 -32.54 37.02 11.99
N THR A 5 -32.21 37.90 11.06
CA THR A 5 -30.89 38.53 10.97
C THR A 5 -31.06 40.02 11.21
N SER A 6 -30.24 40.59 12.10
CA SER A 6 -30.22 42.02 12.38
C SER A 6 -28.78 42.50 12.41
N GLY A 7 -28.44 43.45 11.53
CA GLY A 7 -27.06 43.89 11.29
C GLY A 7 -26.15 42.73 10.87
N SER A 8 -25.00 42.58 11.53
CA SER A 8 -24.04 41.49 11.32
C SER A 8 -24.33 40.21 12.11
N HIS A 9 -25.43 40.16 12.88
CA HIS A 9 -25.73 39.05 13.79
C HIS A 9 -26.95 38.24 13.31
N ARG A 10 -26.86 36.91 13.49
CA ARG A 10 -27.93 35.96 13.20
C ARG A 10 -28.52 35.44 14.51
N TYR A 11 -29.80 35.74 14.76
CA TYR A 11 -30.51 35.30 15.95
C TYR A 11 -31.34 34.07 15.64
N THR A 12 -31.30 33.10 16.56
CA THR A 12 -32.06 31.86 16.45
C THR A 12 -32.76 31.60 17.77
N GLU A 13 -34.10 31.60 17.75
CA GLU A 13 -34.94 31.38 18.91
C GLU A 13 -35.63 30.01 18.83
N TRP A 14 -35.55 29.26 19.94
CA TRP A 14 -36.22 27.99 20.15
C TRP A 14 -37.20 28.17 21.31
N ALA A 15 -38.46 27.80 21.11
CA ALA A 15 -39.51 27.89 22.12
C ALA A 15 -40.42 26.66 22.01
N ILE A 16 -40.82 26.12 23.16
CA ILE A 16 -41.90 25.13 23.30
C ILE A 16 -43.19 25.93 23.47
N ARG A 17 -44.19 25.67 22.64
CA ARG A 17 -45.47 26.39 22.68
C ARG A 17 -46.54 25.58 23.42
N PRO A 18 -47.52 26.25 24.06
CA PRO A 18 -48.70 25.57 24.56
C PRO A 18 -49.38 24.75 23.45
N GLY A 19 -49.64 23.47 23.73
CA GLY A 19 -50.24 22.53 22.77
C GLY A 19 -49.24 21.74 21.92
N ASP A 20 -47.93 22.03 22.00
CA ASP A 20 -46.92 21.21 21.33
C ASP A 20 -46.86 19.80 21.96
N PRO A 21 -46.79 18.73 21.15
CA PRO A 21 -46.54 17.40 21.69
C PRO A 21 -45.12 17.34 22.27
N LEU A 22 -45.01 16.87 23.51
CA LEU A 22 -43.75 16.78 24.23
C LEU A 22 -43.35 15.33 24.49
N PHE A 23 -42.08 15.05 24.25
CA PHE A 23 -41.38 13.87 24.74
C PHE A 23 -40.56 14.27 25.97
N VAL A 24 -40.84 13.62 27.10
CA VAL A 24 -40.14 13.86 28.37
C VAL A 24 -39.50 12.57 28.87
N VAL A 25 -38.22 12.64 29.23
CA VAL A 25 -37.49 11.57 29.92
C VAL A 25 -36.93 12.17 31.20
N GLY A 26 -37.21 11.53 32.34
CA GLY A 26 -36.69 11.94 33.64
C GLY A 26 -37.14 10.95 34.73
N GLU A 27 -36.74 11.22 35.96
CA GLU A 27 -37.11 10.41 37.13
C GLU A 27 -38.45 10.89 37.67
N TYR A 28 -39.37 9.96 37.90
CA TYR A 28 -40.71 10.28 38.41
C TYR A 28 -40.71 10.32 39.94
N GLN A 29 -40.98 11.49 40.51
CA GLN A 29 -41.11 11.73 41.94
C GLN A 29 -42.55 12.10 42.31
N GLY A 30 -43.47 11.13 42.19
CA GLY A 30 -44.85 11.23 42.69
C GLY A 30 -45.78 12.12 41.87
N GLN A 31 -45.53 13.43 41.77
CA GLN A 31 -46.30 14.37 40.93
C GLN A 31 -45.41 15.20 39.99
N ARG A 32 -44.10 15.01 40.04
CA ARG A 32 -43.12 15.74 39.21
C ARG A 32 -42.20 14.76 38.50
N ILE A 33 -41.66 15.21 37.37
CA ILE A 33 -40.56 14.53 36.67
C ILE A 33 -39.36 15.44 36.83
N ASP A 34 -38.32 14.95 37.51
CA ASP A 34 -37.11 15.69 37.81
C ASP A 34 -35.89 15.08 37.11
N ALA A 35 -34.83 15.88 37.00
CA ALA A 35 -33.54 15.39 36.57
C ALA A 35 -32.90 14.59 37.71
N SER A 36 -32.31 13.44 37.40
CA SER A 36 -31.48 12.70 38.33
C SER A 36 -30.00 12.93 38.02
N PHE A 37 -29.11 12.63 38.97
CA PHE A 37 -27.67 12.76 38.74
C PHE A 37 -27.19 11.84 37.59
N ASP A 38 -27.86 10.71 37.40
CA ASP A 38 -27.53 9.68 36.42
C ASP A 38 -28.26 9.86 35.06
N LEU A 39 -29.39 10.58 35.01
CA LEU A 39 -30.05 10.97 33.75
C LEU A 39 -30.33 12.46 33.69
N PRO A 40 -29.79 13.16 32.68
CA PRO A 40 -30.29 14.47 32.36
C PRO A 40 -31.75 14.36 31.92
N MET A 41 -32.62 15.20 32.51
CA MET A 41 -34.00 15.32 32.04
C MET A 41 -33.99 15.83 30.60
N VAL A 42 -34.66 15.10 29.70
CA VAL A 42 -34.83 15.51 28.31
C VAL A 42 -36.25 15.97 28.12
N ILE A 43 -36.42 17.20 27.69
CA ILE A 43 -37.70 17.73 27.21
C ILE A 43 -37.50 18.09 25.74
N SER A 44 -38.25 17.45 24.86
CA SER A 44 -38.16 17.69 23.42
C SER A 44 -39.55 17.80 22.80
N ASN A 45 -39.71 18.76 21.89
CA ASN A 45 -40.85 18.80 20.98
C ASN A 45 -40.65 17.90 19.75
N LEU A 46 -39.47 17.27 19.62
CA LEU A 46 -39.27 16.15 18.70
C LEU A 46 -39.92 14.91 19.32
N GLY A 47 -40.64 14.13 18.51
CA GLY A 47 -41.15 12.84 18.97
C GLY A 47 -40.02 11.91 19.43
N GLU A 48 -40.31 10.96 20.34
CA GLU A 48 -39.34 9.99 20.90
C GLU A 48 -38.43 9.40 19.80
N ARG A 49 -39.05 8.99 18.68
CA ARG A 49 -38.39 8.39 17.53
C ARG A 49 -37.32 9.29 16.92
N GLU A 50 -37.65 10.56 16.69
CA GLU A 50 -36.77 11.51 16.01
C GLU A 50 -35.63 11.98 16.91
N TYR A 51 -35.90 12.19 18.19
CA TYR A 51 -34.87 12.53 19.17
C TYR A 51 -33.82 11.41 19.31
N ARG A 52 -34.27 10.15 19.43
CA ARG A 52 -33.37 8.98 19.54
C ARG A 52 -32.56 8.76 18.27
N ALA A 53 -33.18 8.88 17.11
CA ALA A 53 -32.50 8.82 15.81
C ALA A 53 -31.36 9.85 15.72
N SER A 54 -31.64 11.11 16.04
CA SER A 54 -30.66 12.21 15.94
C SER A 54 -29.46 12.02 16.87
N LYS A 55 -29.68 11.56 18.10
CA LYS A 55 -28.58 11.31 19.06
C LYS A 55 -27.70 10.15 18.61
N GLY A 56 -28.29 9.07 18.11
CA GLY A 56 -27.56 7.92 17.58
C GLY A 56 -26.65 8.28 16.40
N SER A 57 -27.18 9.02 15.41
CA SER A 57 -26.39 9.45 14.25
C SER A 57 -25.23 10.38 14.62
N ASN A 58 -25.47 11.33 15.53
CA ASN A 58 -24.42 12.27 15.97
C ASN A 58 -23.28 11.55 16.70
N ALA A 59 -23.61 10.58 17.55
CA ALA A 59 -22.60 9.74 18.21
C ALA A 59 -21.76 8.96 17.18
N ALA A 60 -22.41 8.33 16.19
CA ALA A 60 -21.72 7.61 15.13
C ALA A 60 -20.74 8.51 14.35
N TYR A 61 -21.13 9.74 14.01
CA TYR A 61 -20.27 10.69 13.28
C TYR A 61 -19.06 11.15 14.11
N LEU A 62 -19.24 11.37 15.42
CA LEU A 62 -18.12 11.68 16.31
C LEU A 62 -17.14 10.50 16.42
N CYS A 63 -17.65 9.27 16.50
CA CYS A 63 -16.81 8.08 16.50
C CYS A 63 -16.02 7.92 15.19
N ILE A 64 -16.64 8.15 14.04
CA ILE A 64 -15.96 8.17 12.74
C ILE A 64 -14.81 9.18 12.73
N ALA A 65 -15.07 10.41 13.18
CA ALA A 65 -14.05 11.45 13.26
C ALA A 65 -12.91 11.08 14.22
N ALA A 66 -13.22 10.51 15.38
CA ALA A 66 -12.22 10.06 16.36
C ALA A 66 -11.31 8.96 15.79
N VAL A 67 -11.87 7.94 15.12
CA VAL A 67 -11.09 6.87 14.48
C VAL A 67 -10.21 7.44 13.36
N ALA A 68 -10.75 8.35 12.54
CA ALA A 68 -10.00 9.00 11.48
C ALA A 68 -8.79 9.79 12.04
N MET A 69 -9.00 10.58 13.09
CA MET A 69 -7.92 11.34 13.74
C MET A 69 -6.87 10.43 14.38
N ALA A 70 -7.28 9.39 15.10
CA ALA A 70 -6.35 8.47 15.76
C ALA A 70 -5.47 7.71 14.76
N THR A 71 -6.07 7.19 13.68
CA THR A 71 -5.32 6.48 12.63
C THR A 71 -4.37 7.39 11.86
N PHE A 72 -4.79 8.63 11.61
CA PHE A 72 -3.95 9.64 10.97
C PHE A 72 -2.77 10.04 11.88
N PHE A 73 -3.00 10.19 13.19
CA PHE A 73 -1.95 10.48 14.16
C PHE A 73 -0.90 9.37 14.22
N VAL A 74 -1.31 8.10 14.26
CA VAL A 74 -0.38 6.95 14.18
C VAL A 74 0.41 6.98 12.87
N CYS A 75 -0.23 7.30 11.74
CA CYS A 75 0.45 7.44 10.45
C CYS A 75 1.52 8.54 10.50
N LEU A 76 1.21 9.69 11.11
CA LEU A 76 2.14 10.80 11.26
C LEU A 76 3.33 10.42 12.16
N LEU A 77 3.09 9.73 13.27
CA LEU A 77 4.16 9.23 14.14
C LEU A 77 5.10 8.29 13.38
N CYS A 78 4.57 7.32 12.62
CA CYS A 78 5.42 6.42 11.84
C CYS A 78 6.29 7.16 10.82
N ILE A 79 5.77 8.23 10.20
CA ILE A 79 6.53 9.08 9.29
C ILE A 79 7.63 9.86 10.03
N VAL A 80 7.32 10.43 11.19
CA VAL A 80 8.28 11.19 12.02
C VAL A 80 9.42 10.30 12.51
N PHE A 81 9.12 9.10 13.02
CA PHE A 81 10.11 8.12 13.50
C PHE A 81 10.83 7.37 12.38
N LYS A 82 10.51 7.66 11.12
CA LYS A 82 11.06 6.98 9.94
C LYS A 82 10.84 5.46 9.94
N TRP A 83 9.74 5.02 10.56
CA TRP A 83 9.28 3.63 10.49
C TRP A 83 8.52 3.43 9.19
N HIS A 84 9.23 3.03 8.16
CA HIS A 84 8.69 2.95 6.80
C HIS A 84 8.44 1.53 6.32
N HIS A 85 8.39 0.57 7.24
CA HIS A 85 7.96 -0.78 6.91
C HIS A 85 6.43 -0.84 6.89
N VAL A 86 5.87 -1.14 5.72
CA VAL A 86 4.41 -1.13 5.46
C VAL A 86 3.65 -1.96 6.47
N ALA A 87 4.18 -3.14 6.77
CA ALA A 87 3.54 -4.07 7.69
C ALA A 87 3.54 -3.56 9.14
N VAL A 88 4.54 -2.77 9.55
CA VAL A 88 4.59 -2.22 10.92
C VAL A 88 3.50 -1.19 11.10
N TYR A 89 3.38 -0.24 10.18
CA TYR A 89 2.34 0.79 10.24
C TYR A 89 0.94 0.18 10.18
N LEU A 90 0.65 -0.63 9.16
CA LEU A 90 -0.67 -1.23 9.03
C LEU A 90 -0.98 -2.19 10.19
N GLY A 91 0.03 -2.91 10.69
CA GLY A 91 -0.10 -3.78 11.87
C GLY A 91 -0.44 -3.00 13.14
N LEU A 92 0.26 -1.89 13.41
CA LEU A 92 -0.06 -1.02 14.55
C LEU A 92 -1.50 -0.51 14.47
N VAL A 93 -1.93 -0.06 13.30
CA VAL A 93 -3.31 0.43 13.14
C VAL A 93 -4.33 -0.70 13.24
N ALA A 94 -4.04 -1.88 12.69
CA ALA A 94 -4.89 -3.06 12.79
C ALA A 94 -4.94 -3.67 14.20
N LEU A 95 -4.06 -3.26 15.11
CA LEU A 95 -4.15 -3.61 16.54
C LEU A 95 -4.86 -2.52 17.33
N LEU A 96 -4.47 -1.25 17.13
CA LEU A 96 -4.97 -0.12 17.91
C LEU A 96 -6.44 0.19 17.64
N VAL A 97 -6.86 0.20 16.37
CA VAL A 97 -8.26 0.54 16.03
C VAL A 97 -9.22 -0.51 16.58
N PRO A 98 -9.03 -1.82 16.33
CA PRO A 98 -9.93 -2.82 16.88
C PRO A 98 -9.92 -2.84 18.40
N PHE A 99 -8.76 -2.67 19.05
CA PHE A 99 -8.67 -2.57 20.50
C PHE A 99 -9.52 -1.41 21.04
N TRP A 100 -9.40 -0.22 20.44
CA TRP A 100 -10.19 0.94 20.85
C TRP A 100 -11.69 0.75 20.60
N MET A 101 -12.07 0.22 19.44
CA MET A 101 -13.49 -0.03 19.14
C MET A 101 -14.08 -1.11 20.04
N PHE A 102 -13.31 -2.13 20.38
CA PHE A 102 -13.69 -3.17 21.33
C PHE A 102 -13.85 -2.60 22.75
N SER A 103 -12.95 -1.70 23.18
CA SER A 103 -13.09 -1.05 24.49
C SER A 103 -14.31 -0.14 24.55
N GLN A 104 -14.63 0.59 23.47
CA GLN A 104 -15.86 1.36 23.37
C GLN A 104 -17.12 0.47 23.42
N TRP A 105 -17.11 -0.66 22.70
CA TRP A 105 -18.18 -1.66 22.81
C TRP A 105 -18.36 -2.12 24.26
N PHE A 106 -17.29 -2.54 24.91
CA PHE A 106 -17.33 -3.05 26.29
C PHE A 106 -17.88 -2.00 27.27
N LEU A 107 -17.35 -0.77 27.23
CA LEU A 107 -17.78 0.32 28.10
C LEU A 107 -19.26 0.65 27.89
N LEU A 108 -19.72 0.70 26.64
CA LEU A 108 -21.11 1.01 26.33
C LEU A 108 -22.06 -0.09 26.82
N VAL A 109 -21.74 -1.37 26.57
CA VAL A 109 -22.55 -2.49 27.05
C VAL A 109 -22.58 -2.54 28.58
N SER A 110 -21.43 -2.39 29.23
CA SER A 110 -21.35 -2.35 30.70
C SER A 110 -22.19 -1.20 31.26
N THR A 111 -22.07 -0.01 30.70
CA THR A 111 -22.86 1.16 31.13
C THR A 111 -24.35 0.92 30.94
N GLU A 112 -24.78 0.42 29.78
CA GLU A 112 -26.20 0.15 29.49
C GLU A 112 -26.78 -0.96 30.38
N LEU A 113 -26.01 -2.02 30.66
CA LEU A 113 -26.45 -3.11 31.52
C LEU A 113 -26.54 -2.69 32.98
N ASN A 114 -25.52 -2.00 33.50
CA ASN A 114 -25.53 -1.49 34.88
C ASN A 114 -26.65 -0.48 35.08
N PHE A 115 -26.79 0.45 34.14
CA PHE A 115 -27.86 1.44 34.14
C PHE A 115 -29.25 0.79 34.11
N GLY A 116 -29.47 -0.15 33.19
CA GLY A 116 -30.73 -0.88 33.08
C GLY A 116 -31.06 -1.67 34.35
N HIS A 117 -30.05 -2.28 34.97
CA HIS A 117 -30.21 -3.01 36.24
C HIS A 117 -30.60 -2.08 37.38
N ARG A 118 -29.87 -0.97 37.59
CA ARG A 118 -30.19 0.02 38.63
C ARG A 118 -31.58 0.62 38.45
N MET A 119 -31.95 0.93 37.21
CA MET A 119 -33.28 1.45 36.88
C MET A 119 -34.40 0.49 37.24
N LEU A 120 -34.25 -0.79 36.88
CA LEU A 120 -35.24 -1.80 37.22
C LEU A 120 -35.27 -2.09 38.72
N ASP A 121 -34.11 -2.12 39.40
CA ASP A 121 -34.06 -2.31 40.85
C ASP A 121 -34.78 -1.17 41.61
N SER A 122 -34.56 0.08 41.21
CA SER A 122 -35.28 1.23 41.77
C SER A 122 -36.79 1.16 41.48
N ALA A 123 -37.18 0.78 40.26
CA ALA A 123 -38.58 0.62 39.90
C ALA A 123 -39.27 -0.50 40.68
N ALA A 124 -38.58 -1.63 40.93
CA ALA A 124 -39.10 -2.73 41.75
C ALA A 124 -39.36 -2.27 43.20
N LYS A 125 -38.44 -1.48 43.78
CA LYS A 125 -38.60 -0.88 45.11
C LYS A 125 -39.78 0.09 45.17
N GLN A 126 -40.02 0.85 44.11
CA GLN A 126 -41.16 1.77 44.02
C GLN A 126 -42.49 1.03 43.87
N ILE A 127 -42.54 -0.06 43.09
CA ILE A 127 -43.75 -0.89 42.97
C ILE A 127 -44.16 -1.45 44.34
N ALA A 128 -43.19 -1.83 45.17
CA ALA A 128 -43.46 -2.38 46.50
C ALA A 128 -44.14 -1.39 47.46
N THR A 129 -44.10 -0.07 47.19
CA THR A 129 -44.73 0.96 48.02
C THR A 129 -46.09 1.43 47.48
N GLU A 130 -46.51 0.96 46.30
CA GLU A 130 -47.78 1.33 45.68
C GLU A 130 -48.95 0.47 46.18
N PRO A 131 -50.16 1.02 46.34
CA PRO A 131 -51.34 0.25 46.71
C PRO A 131 -51.72 -0.72 45.59
N ALA A 132 -51.90 -2.00 45.96
CA ALA A 132 -52.26 -3.09 45.05
C ALA A 132 -53.65 -2.92 44.43
N ASP A 133 -53.89 -3.61 43.30
CA ASP A 133 -55.17 -3.67 42.59
C ASP A 133 -55.72 -2.32 42.11
N THR A 134 -54.83 -1.37 41.82
CA THR A 134 -55.17 -0.08 41.21
C THR A 134 -54.76 -0.06 39.74
N LEU A 135 -55.44 0.72 38.89
CA LEU A 135 -55.04 0.90 37.48
C LEU A 135 -53.58 1.39 37.37
N ARG A 136 -53.15 2.23 38.32
CA ARG A 136 -51.77 2.72 38.39
C ARG A 136 -50.79 1.60 38.76
N SER A 137 -51.08 0.76 39.77
CA SER A 137 -50.20 -0.37 40.11
C SER A 137 -50.10 -1.37 38.95
N ALA A 138 -51.22 -1.66 38.28
CA ALA A 138 -51.28 -2.53 37.10
C ALA A 138 -50.40 -2.02 35.95
N LEU A 139 -50.52 -0.74 35.57
CA LEU A 139 -49.73 -0.14 34.50
C LEU A 139 -48.23 -0.04 34.84
N ILE A 140 -47.89 0.23 36.11
CA ILE A 140 -46.49 0.26 36.56
C ILE A 140 -45.89 -1.16 36.49
N LYS A 141 -46.60 -2.19 36.97
CA LYS A 141 -46.13 -3.58 36.87
C LYS A 141 -45.97 -4.04 35.41
N GLN A 142 -46.91 -3.71 34.53
CA GLN A 142 -46.81 -4.04 33.10
C GLN A 142 -45.60 -3.38 32.45
N THR A 143 -45.40 -2.07 32.67
CA THR A 143 -44.25 -1.34 32.12
C THR A 143 -42.92 -1.82 32.69
N PHE A 144 -42.91 -2.24 33.96
CA PHE A 144 -41.77 -2.90 34.59
C PHE A 144 -41.45 -4.24 33.94
N ASN A 145 -42.44 -5.13 33.78
CA ASN A 145 -42.27 -6.44 33.13
C ASN A 145 -41.78 -6.31 31.69
N ASP A 146 -42.34 -5.37 30.93
CA ASP A 146 -41.85 -5.03 29.59
C ASP A 146 -40.37 -4.58 29.61
N GLY A 147 -39.99 -3.82 30.65
CA GLY A 147 -38.61 -3.40 30.91
C GLY A 147 -37.70 -4.58 31.21
N VAL A 148 -38.10 -5.47 32.12
CA VAL A 148 -37.40 -6.71 32.50
C VAL A 148 -37.21 -7.61 31.29
N HIS A 149 -38.25 -7.82 30.48
CA HIS A 149 -38.18 -8.63 29.27
C HIS A 149 -37.16 -8.06 28.28
N ARG A 150 -37.21 -6.75 27.98
CA ARG A 150 -36.23 -6.09 27.10
C ARG A 150 -34.80 -6.15 27.65
N TYR A 151 -34.63 -5.92 28.96
CA TYR A 151 -33.33 -6.00 29.62
C TYR A 151 -32.75 -7.41 29.53
N ASN A 152 -33.55 -8.44 29.87
CA ASN A 152 -33.13 -9.83 29.83
C ASN A 152 -32.82 -10.30 28.40
N GLN A 153 -33.58 -9.84 27.39
CA GLN A 153 -33.25 -10.08 25.99
C GLN A 153 -31.93 -9.43 25.59
N TYR A 154 -31.70 -8.18 25.99
CA TYR A 154 -30.45 -7.46 25.70
C TYR A 154 -29.25 -8.11 26.40
N ARG A 155 -29.37 -8.42 27.69
CA ARG A 155 -28.40 -9.16 28.52
C ARG A 155 -28.12 -10.56 27.96
N GLY A 156 -29.15 -11.23 27.45
CA GLY A 156 -29.08 -12.61 26.94
C GLY A 156 -28.32 -12.77 25.62
N LYS A 157 -28.08 -11.68 24.88
CA LYS A 157 -27.22 -11.71 23.68
C LYS A 157 -25.85 -12.28 24.04
N TRP A 158 -25.31 -13.16 23.20
CA TRP A 158 -24.13 -13.97 23.56
C TRP A 158 -22.93 -13.14 24.05
N MET A 159 -22.64 -12.00 23.41
CA MET A 159 -21.56 -11.10 23.85
C MET A 159 -21.90 -10.34 25.13
N ASN A 160 -23.16 -9.92 25.28
CA ASN A 160 -23.61 -9.18 26.45
C ASN A 160 -23.66 -10.08 27.70
N ARG A 161 -23.85 -11.39 27.52
CA ARG A 161 -23.71 -12.37 28.62
C ARG A 161 -22.33 -12.34 29.24
N VAL A 162 -21.28 -12.13 28.44
CA VAL A 162 -19.90 -12.02 28.94
C VAL A 162 -19.75 -10.79 29.83
N VAL A 163 -20.23 -9.64 29.36
CA VAL A 163 -20.18 -8.39 30.16
C VAL A 163 -21.04 -8.49 31.41
N ALA A 164 -22.25 -9.04 31.29
CA ALA A 164 -23.14 -9.26 32.43
C ALA A 164 -22.55 -10.21 33.48
N TRP A 165 -21.80 -11.22 33.05
CA TRP A 165 -21.08 -12.11 33.96
C TRP A 165 -19.91 -11.39 34.65
N LEU A 166 -19.12 -10.60 33.92
CA LEU A 166 -18.02 -9.79 34.47
C LEU A 166 -18.52 -8.77 35.50
N ASP A 167 -19.62 -8.09 35.20
CA ASP A 167 -20.23 -7.07 36.08
C ASP A 167 -21.15 -7.69 37.15
N SER A 168 -21.23 -9.02 37.25
CA SER A 168 -22.06 -9.73 38.23
C SER A 168 -23.55 -9.34 38.21
N LEU A 169 -24.09 -9.10 37.02
CA LEU A 169 -25.48 -8.67 36.82
C LEU A 169 -26.40 -9.88 36.61
N PRO A 170 -27.27 -10.26 37.57
CA PRO A 170 -28.18 -11.39 37.41
C PRO A 170 -29.31 -11.11 36.42
N LYS A 171 -30.07 -12.16 36.08
CA LYS A 171 -31.34 -12.00 35.35
C LYS A 171 -32.35 -11.32 36.27
N MET A 172 -33.10 -10.35 35.76
CA MET A 172 -34.18 -9.72 36.53
C MET A 172 -35.45 -10.56 36.45
N GLU A 173 -36.20 -10.63 37.55
CA GLU A 173 -37.48 -11.33 37.63
C GLU A 173 -38.64 -10.39 37.35
N GLU A 174 -39.68 -10.92 36.71
CA GLU A 174 -40.92 -10.20 36.42
C GLU A 174 -41.83 -10.22 37.67
N GLN A 175 -42.63 -9.18 37.83
CA GLN A 175 -43.64 -9.08 38.90
C GLN A 175 -44.96 -9.71 38.42
N LEU A 176 -45.55 -10.57 39.25
CA LEU A 176 -46.84 -11.17 38.94
C LEU A 176 -47.96 -10.13 39.02
N LEU A 177 -48.83 -10.13 38.00
CA LEU A 177 -50.06 -9.34 37.96
C LEU A 177 -51.18 -10.14 38.65
N SER A 178 -52.05 -9.46 39.41
CA SER A 178 -53.28 -10.09 39.91
C SER A 178 -54.32 -10.20 38.78
N GLU A 179 -55.27 -11.14 38.89
CA GLU A 179 -56.36 -11.28 37.90
C GLU A 179 -57.11 -9.95 37.66
N LYS A 180 -57.28 -9.16 38.73
CA LYS A 180 -57.90 -7.84 38.66
C LYS A 180 -57.04 -6.78 37.96
N GLU A 181 -55.72 -6.84 38.11
CA GLU A 181 -54.80 -5.95 37.39
C GLU A 181 -54.73 -6.31 35.90
N GLU A 182 -54.81 -7.59 35.54
CA GLU A 182 -54.86 -8.03 34.14
C GLU A 182 -56.12 -7.54 33.41
N GLU A 183 -57.29 -7.60 34.07
CA GLU A 183 -58.55 -7.07 33.53
C GLU A 183 -58.48 -5.55 33.31
N LEU A 184 -57.94 -4.80 34.28
CA LEU A 184 -57.74 -3.34 34.18
C LEU A 184 -56.83 -2.90 33.02
N ILE A 185 -55.84 -3.73 32.68
CA ILE A 185 -54.89 -3.47 31.58
C ILE A 185 -55.56 -3.67 30.21
N GLN A 186 -56.45 -4.66 30.07
CA GLN A 186 -57.14 -4.92 28.79
C GLN A 186 -57.98 -3.73 28.33
N ASP A 187 -58.60 -3.02 29.28
CA ASP A 187 -59.39 -1.81 29.01
C ASP A 187 -58.52 -0.57 28.69
N HIS A 188 -57.21 -0.61 29.00
CA HIS A 188 -56.29 0.52 28.85
C HIS A 188 -54.97 0.11 28.19
N PRO A 189 -54.98 -0.30 26.90
CA PRO A 189 -53.78 -0.78 26.24
C PRO A 189 -52.70 0.30 26.14
N VAL A 190 -51.49 -0.04 26.60
CA VAL A 190 -50.32 0.82 26.49
C VAL A 190 -49.95 1.00 25.01
N ARG A 191 -49.70 2.24 24.59
CA ARG A 191 -49.26 2.54 23.22
C ARG A 191 -47.91 1.88 22.95
N LEU A 192 -47.84 1.00 21.94
CA LEU A 192 -46.59 0.43 21.45
C LEU A 192 -45.67 1.55 20.96
N ARG A 193 -44.40 1.49 21.35
CA ARG A 193 -43.39 2.44 20.87
C ARG A 193 -43.18 2.22 19.37
N PRO A 194 -43.39 3.23 18.50
CA PRO A 194 -43.14 3.08 17.09
C PRO A 194 -41.65 2.83 16.83
N GLU A 195 -41.34 1.87 15.95
CA GLU A 195 -39.95 1.61 15.55
C GLU A 195 -39.34 2.86 14.90
N VAL A 196 -38.07 3.11 15.22
CA VAL A 196 -37.31 4.24 14.69
C VAL A 196 -36.68 3.87 13.36
N SER A 197 -37.07 4.52 12.26
CA SER A 197 -36.24 4.62 11.05
C SER A 197 -35.56 5.98 11.03
N LEU A 198 -34.24 5.98 10.85
CA LEU A 198 -33.46 7.20 10.69
C LEU A 198 -33.66 7.80 9.27
N ASN A 199 -33.71 9.13 9.20
CA ASN A 199 -33.60 9.87 7.94
C ASN A 199 -32.11 10.17 7.68
N ASN A 200 -31.51 9.53 6.66
CA ASN A 200 -30.05 9.37 6.58
C ASN A 200 -29.39 9.97 5.33
N GLY A 201 -29.82 11.13 4.83
CA GLY A 201 -29.13 11.77 3.70
C GLY A 201 -27.61 11.92 3.94
N ILE A 202 -27.21 12.29 5.16
CA ILE A 202 -25.80 12.41 5.57
C ILE A 202 -25.13 11.04 5.68
N GLY A 203 -25.79 10.06 6.32
CA GLY A 203 -25.26 8.70 6.47
C GLY A 203 -24.98 8.04 5.12
N VAL A 204 -25.94 8.11 4.18
CA VAL A 204 -25.76 7.57 2.81
C VAL A 204 -24.62 8.28 2.09
N SER A 205 -24.52 9.61 2.22
CA SER A 205 -23.42 10.38 1.64
C SER A 205 -22.06 9.95 2.19
N LEU A 206 -21.96 9.68 3.50
CA LEU A 206 -20.74 9.20 4.15
C LEU A 206 -20.38 7.77 3.72
N VAL A 207 -21.37 6.89 3.51
CA VAL A 207 -21.13 5.55 2.94
C VAL A 207 -20.52 5.66 1.56
N VAL A 208 -21.13 6.45 0.67
CA VAL A 208 -20.65 6.63 -0.70
C VAL A 208 -19.26 7.26 -0.71
N LEU A 209 -19.05 8.33 0.06
CA LEU A 209 -17.75 8.99 0.19
C LEU A 209 -16.67 8.03 0.73
N GLY A 210 -17.01 7.25 1.77
CA GLY A 210 -16.11 6.27 2.37
C GLY A 210 -15.70 5.18 1.40
N LEU A 211 -16.64 4.64 0.62
CA LEU A 211 -16.37 3.63 -0.41
C LEU A 211 -15.52 4.20 -1.56
N VAL A 212 -15.81 5.40 -2.03
CA VAL A 212 -15.00 6.09 -3.05
C VAL A 212 -13.58 6.31 -2.54
N LEU A 213 -13.43 6.76 -1.29
CA LEU A 213 -12.12 6.98 -0.68
C LEU A 213 -11.35 5.66 -0.52
N LEU A 214 -12.00 4.59 -0.04
CA LEU A 214 -11.44 3.23 0.03
C LEU A 214 -10.89 2.79 -1.33
N ILE A 215 -11.72 2.72 -2.36
CA ILE A 215 -11.35 2.17 -3.67
C ILE A 215 -10.27 3.03 -4.35
N SER A 216 -10.46 4.35 -4.38
CA SER A 216 -9.53 5.25 -5.06
C SER A 216 -8.16 5.28 -4.38
N MET A 217 -8.12 5.39 -3.05
CA MET A 217 -6.86 5.50 -2.32
C MET A 217 -6.10 4.17 -2.24
N VAL A 218 -6.77 3.01 -2.23
CA VAL A 218 -6.11 1.71 -2.47
C VAL A 218 -5.38 1.76 -3.81
N ARG A 219 -6.08 2.09 -4.90
CA ARG A 219 -5.49 2.10 -6.26
C ARG A 219 -4.27 3.02 -6.34
N PHE A 220 -4.37 4.25 -5.83
CA PHE A 220 -3.24 5.19 -5.82
C PHE A 220 -2.11 4.74 -4.89
N GLY A 221 -2.44 4.19 -3.71
CA GLY A 221 -1.48 3.67 -2.74
C GLY A 221 -0.64 2.53 -3.31
N PHE A 222 -1.29 1.56 -3.96
CA PHE A 222 -0.60 0.47 -4.68
C PHE A 222 0.33 1.00 -5.76
N THR A 223 -0.12 1.99 -6.53
CA THR A 223 0.68 2.60 -7.60
C THR A 223 1.95 3.26 -7.06
N ARG A 224 1.89 3.88 -5.87
CA ARG A 224 3.06 4.48 -5.19
C ARG A 224 3.99 3.42 -4.62
N LEU A 225 3.44 2.37 -4.00
CA LEU A 225 4.23 1.28 -3.41
C LEU A 225 4.86 0.36 -4.45
N LYS A 226 4.29 0.26 -5.66
CA LYS A 226 4.88 -0.50 -6.77
C LYS A 226 6.32 -0.08 -7.05
N THR A 227 6.62 1.23 -7.05
CA THR A 227 8.00 1.71 -7.27
C THR A 227 8.93 1.29 -6.15
N LYS A 228 8.53 1.43 -4.87
CA LYS A 228 9.33 0.97 -3.73
C LYS A 228 9.68 -0.52 -3.86
N ARG A 229 8.70 -1.34 -4.26
CA ARG A 229 8.87 -2.79 -4.41
C ARG A 229 9.72 -3.19 -5.60
N LEU A 230 9.66 -2.44 -6.69
CA LEU A 230 10.59 -2.64 -7.81
C LEU A 230 12.04 -2.47 -7.34
N ILE A 231 12.31 -1.43 -6.54
CA ILE A 231 13.64 -1.21 -5.95
C ILE A 231 14.04 -2.37 -5.05
N GLU A 232 13.14 -2.87 -4.18
CA GLU A 232 13.45 -3.99 -3.28
C GLU A 232 13.65 -5.35 -4.00
N ASN A 233 13.01 -5.54 -5.16
CA ASN A 233 13.00 -6.81 -5.89
C ASN A 233 13.98 -6.87 -7.06
N ILE A 234 14.58 -5.74 -7.45
CA ILE A 234 15.57 -5.67 -8.54
C ILE A 234 16.96 -5.55 -7.92
N PRO A 235 17.90 -6.46 -8.21
CA PRO A 235 19.28 -6.30 -7.78
C PRO A 235 19.95 -5.10 -8.46
N THR A 236 20.87 -4.45 -7.76
CA THR A 236 21.80 -3.50 -8.40
C THR A 236 22.82 -4.30 -9.22
N TYR A 237 22.90 -4.05 -10.53
CA TYR A 237 23.92 -4.63 -11.39
C TYR A 237 25.13 -3.70 -11.53
N PRO A 238 26.35 -4.25 -11.67
CA PRO A 238 27.48 -3.52 -12.24
C PRO A 238 27.13 -3.01 -13.64
N THR A 239 27.59 -1.82 -14.01
CA THR A 239 27.24 -1.19 -15.31
C THR A 239 27.69 -2.01 -16.52
N ALA A 240 28.80 -2.74 -16.41
CA ALA A 240 29.29 -3.66 -17.44
C ALA A 240 28.44 -4.94 -17.58
N GLY A 241 27.72 -5.33 -16.53
CA GLY A 241 26.93 -6.57 -16.48
C GLY A 241 25.43 -6.34 -16.70
N VAL A 242 25.03 -5.19 -17.23
CA VAL A 242 23.62 -4.89 -17.51
C VAL A 242 23.14 -5.75 -18.67
N VAL A 243 21.97 -6.37 -18.50
CA VAL A 243 21.28 -7.15 -19.53
C VAL A 243 20.00 -6.40 -19.94
N ILE A 244 19.48 -6.69 -21.13
CA ILE A 244 18.23 -6.11 -21.65
C ILE A 244 17.08 -6.31 -20.65
N GLY A 245 16.29 -5.25 -20.43
CA GLY A 245 15.13 -5.20 -19.54
C GLY A 245 15.32 -4.28 -18.33
N LEU A 246 14.34 -4.32 -17.42
CA LEU A 246 14.33 -3.46 -16.24
C LEU A 246 15.49 -3.78 -15.28
N THR A 247 16.39 -2.80 -15.13
CA THR A 247 17.64 -2.91 -14.37
C THR A 247 17.79 -1.76 -13.37
N GLU A 248 18.57 -2.02 -12.32
CA GLU A 248 19.03 -1.00 -11.38
C GLU A 248 20.55 -0.89 -11.48
N VAL A 249 21.06 0.34 -11.62
CA VAL A 249 22.50 0.63 -11.64
C VAL A 249 22.82 1.86 -10.79
N LYS A 250 24.04 1.88 -10.24
CA LYS A 250 24.57 3.00 -9.46
C LYS A 250 25.94 3.36 -10.00
N GLY A 251 26.22 4.66 -10.11
CA GLY A 251 27.51 5.11 -10.64
C GLY A 251 27.65 6.62 -10.64
N VAL A 252 28.70 7.11 -11.28
CA VAL A 252 29.02 8.54 -11.40
C VAL A 252 28.67 9.01 -12.81
N ALA A 253 28.01 10.16 -12.91
CA ALA A 253 27.74 10.78 -14.21
C ALA A 253 29.03 11.31 -14.85
N VAL A 254 29.38 10.77 -16.01
CA VAL A 254 30.55 11.15 -16.80
C VAL A 254 30.13 11.43 -18.25
N LYS A 255 30.79 12.41 -18.86
CA LYS A 255 30.65 12.78 -20.28
C LYS A 255 31.91 13.54 -20.70
N ASP A 256 32.42 13.24 -21.88
CA ASP A 256 33.70 13.79 -22.36
C ASP A 256 33.56 15.26 -22.77
N GLU A 257 32.78 15.55 -23.80
CA GLU A 257 32.51 16.90 -24.29
C GLU A 257 30.99 17.16 -24.40
N ASP A 258 30.55 18.41 -24.54
CA ASP A 258 29.13 18.83 -24.61
C ASP A 258 28.29 18.77 -23.32
N TRP A 259 28.80 19.31 -22.21
CA TRP A 259 27.96 19.55 -21.03
C TRP A 259 26.96 20.69 -21.25
N LEU A 260 25.71 20.52 -20.81
CA LEU A 260 24.77 21.64 -20.73
C LEU A 260 25.25 22.63 -19.67
N THR A 261 24.98 23.91 -19.90
CA THR A 261 25.12 24.94 -18.87
C THR A 261 23.75 25.22 -18.26
N SER A 262 23.63 25.03 -16.94
CA SER A 262 22.39 25.31 -16.22
C SER A 262 21.99 26.79 -16.36
N ARG A 263 20.69 27.08 -16.34
CA ARG A 263 20.14 28.40 -16.67
C ARG A 263 20.56 29.47 -15.67
N TYR A 264 20.42 29.20 -14.37
CA TYR A 264 20.65 30.17 -13.31
C TYR A 264 21.98 29.99 -12.60
N ALA A 265 22.34 28.76 -12.20
CA ALA A 265 23.60 28.49 -11.50
C ALA A 265 24.84 28.50 -12.43
N LYS A 266 24.64 28.48 -13.76
CA LYS A 266 25.72 28.42 -14.77
C LYS A 266 26.70 27.25 -14.55
N ARG A 267 26.18 26.11 -14.08
CA ARG A 267 27.00 24.90 -13.84
C ARG A 267 26.93 23.94 -15.03
N LYS A 268 28.03 23.23 -15.29
CA LYS A 268 28.07 22.10 -16.23
C LYS A 268 27.23 20.94 -15.69
N CYS A 269 26.26 20.49 -16.48
CA CYS A 269 25.28 19.47 -16.09
C CYS A 269 24.81 18.64 -17.30
N CYS A 270 24.36 17.41 -17.08
CA CYS A 270 23.75 16.59 -18.14
C CYS A 270 22.22 16.74 -18.15
N TRP A 271 21.65 17.26 -17.07
CA TRP A 271 20.23 17.54 -16.94
C TRP A 271 19.99 18.72 -15.99
N PHE A 272 19.02 19.57 -16.31
CA PHE A 272 18.52 20.57 -15.36
C PHE A 272 17.01 20.82 -15.51
N ARG A 273 16.40 21.27 -14.41
CA ARG A 273 15.05 21.79 -14.35
C ARG A 273 15.05 23.10 -13.57
N TYR A 274 14.38 24.12 -14.09
CA TYR A 274 14.22 25.38 -13.39
C TYR A 274 12.75 25.74 -13.20
N GLU A 275 12.49 26.54 -12.16
CA GLU A 275 11.19 27.10 -11.85
C GLU A 275 11.35 28.56 -11.39
N LYS A 276 10.57 29.46 -11.97
CA LYS A 276 10.46 30.87 -11.60
C LYS A 276 9.04 31.11 -11.11
N LYS A 277 8.89 31.44 -9.83
CA LYS A 277 7.61 31.81 -9.21
C LYS A 277 7.53 33.30 -8.96
N GLN A 278 6.36 33.88 -9.10
CA GLN A 278 6.06 35.25 -8.71
C GLN A 278 4.92 35.27 -7.69
N LYS A 279 5.07 36.10 -6.66
CA LYS A 279 4.01 36.35 -5.69
C LYS A 279 2.94 37.23 -6.36
N GLN A 280 1.72 36.72 -6.46
CA GLN A 280 0.56 37.42 -7.00
C GLN A 280 -0.49 37.57 -5.91
N GLY A 281 -1.24 38.68 -5.92
CA GLY A 281 -2.22 39.03 -4.89
C GLY A 281 -1.66 39.94 -3.79
N SER A 282 -2.55 40.41 -2.91
CA SER A 282 -2.24 41.31 -1.79
C SER A 282 -2.72 40.70 -0.46
N GLY A 283 -2.06 41.08 0.64
CA GLY A 283 -2.45 40.66 1.99
C GLY A 283 -2.48 39.13 2.17
N LYS A 284 -3.62 38.62 2.65
CA LYS A 284 -3.84 37.19 2.98
C LYS A 284 -4.01 36.29 1.74
N ASP A 285 -4.36 36.87 0.59
CA ASP A 285 -4.59 36.12 -0.65
C ASP A 285 -3.34 35.95 -1.51
N ALA A 286 -2.20 36.47 -1.06
CA ALA A 286 -0.98 36.42 -1.84
C ALA A 286 -0.44 34.98 -1.98
N LYS A 287 -0.32 34.50 -3.22
CA LYS A 287 0.14 33.14 -3.54
C LYS A 287 1.31 33.17 -4.51
N TRP A 288 2.21 32.20 -4.37
CA TRP A 288 3.33 32.01 -5.30
C TRP A 288 2.87 31.24 -6.53
N VAL A 289 2.90 31.88 -7.69
CA VAL A 289 2.46 31.30 -8.97
C VAL A 289 3.67 31.10 -9.88
N THR A 290 3.77 29.93 -10.51
CA THR A 290 4.86 29.61 -11.44
C THR A 290 4.63 30.35 -12.77
N ILE A 291 5.54 31.28 -13.11
CA ILE A 291 5.48 32.11 -14.33
C ILE A 291 6.40 31.62 -15.44
N ALA A 292 7.40 30.80 -15.10
CA ALA A 292 8.21 30.10 -16.09
C ALA A 292 8.79 28.83 -15.48
N SER A 293 8.76 27.73 -16.23
CA SER A 293 9.42 26.49 -15.89
C SER A 293 9.99 25.86 -17.15
N GLY A 294 10.94 24.95 -16.99
CA GLY A 294 11.52 24.21 -18.12
C GLY A 294 12.45 23.11 -17.63
N LYS A 295 12.61 22.08 -18.46
CA LYS A 295 13.55 20.98 -18.25
C LYS A 295 14.35 20.76 -19.54
N ARG A 296 15.62 20.41 -19.41
CA ARG A 296 16.47 19.98 -20.53
C ARG A 296 17.42 18.91 -20.04
N GLY A 297 17.57 17.85 -20.82
CA GLY A 297 18.53 16.76 -20.59
C GLY A 297 19.23 16.40 -21.89
N ILE A 298 20.42 15.82 -21.77
CA ILE A 298 21.16 15.23 -22.88
C ILE A 298 21.66 13.84 -22.45
N PRO A 299 21.81 12.89 -23.38
CA PRO A 299 22.40 11.59 -23.08
C PRO A 299 23.79 11.73 -22.44
N PHE A 300 24.08 10.88 -21.47
CA PHE A 300 25.35 10.86 -20.74
C PHE A 300 25.73 9.42 -20.37
N THR A 301 26.96 9.23 -19.89
CA THR A 301 27.46 7.92 -19.49
C THR A 301 27.47 7.81 -17.97
N LEU A 302 26.99 6.69 -17.45
CA LEU A 302 27.13 6.34 -16.05
C LEU A 302 28.31 5.39 -15.90
N LYS A 303 29.28 5.74 -15.04
CA LYS A 303 30.48 4.96 -14.77
C LYS A 303 30.48 4.40 -13.36
N ASP A 304 30.78 3.13 -13.20
CA ASP A 304 31.11 2.52 -11.91
C ASP A 304 32.52 1.91 -11.94
N ASP A 305 32.85 1.10 -10.93
CA ASP A 305 34.17 0.46 -10.83
C ASP A 305 34.37 -0.68 -11.86
N HIS A 306 33.29 -1.13 -12.50
CA HIS A 306 33.29 -2.29 -13.39
C HIS A 306 33.12 -1.93 -14.87
N GLY A 307 32.59 -0.75 -15.18
CA GLY A 307 32.47 -0.30 -16.57
C GLY A 307 31.66 0.98 -16.74
N THR A 308 30.96 1.06 -17.87
CA THR A 308 30.13 2.20 -18.21
C THR A 308 28.85 1.78 -18.92
N ILE A 309 27.78 2.56 -18.76
CA ILE A 309 26.52 2.39 -19.50
C ILE A 309 25.95 3.73 -19.95
N ARG A 310 25.38 3.78 -21.15
CA ARG A 310 24.72 4.99 -21.67
C ARG A 310 23.35 5.18 -21.03
N ILE A 311 23.06 6.42 -20.65
CA ILE A 311 21.78 6.83 -20.06
C ILE A 311 21.19 7.94 -20.93
N ASP A 312 19.96 7.73 -21.39
CA ASP A 312 19.17 8.76 -22.03
C ASP A 312 18.17 9.34 -21.01
N PRO A 313 18.34 10.59 -20.52
CA PRO A 313 17.44 11.15 -19.51
C PRO A 313 16.07 11.56 -20.05
N ASP A 314 15.80 11.39 -21.35
CA ASP A 314 14.50 11.76 -21.89
C ASP A 314 13.37 10.92 -21.28
N GLU A 315 12.25 11.60 -21.02
CA GLU A 315 11.06 11.08 -20.31
C GLU A 315 11.30 10.45 -18.91
N ALA A 316 12.55 10.40 -18.44
CA ALA A 316 12.89 9.92 -17.12
C ALA A 316 12.31 10.81 -16.03
N ARG A 317 11.88 10.20 -14.92
CA ARG A 317 11.64 10.95 -13.70
C ARG A 317 12.98 11.29 -13.04
N VAL A 318 13.51 12.47 -13.36
CA VAL A 318 14.81 12.90 -12.82
C VAL A 318 14.65 13.68 -11.51
N THR A 319 15.40 13.28 -10.49
CA THR A 319 15.56 14.01 -9.22
C THR A 319 16.99 14.54 -9.13
N GLY A 320 17.17 15.82 -9.49
CA GLY A 320 18.48 16.50 -9.43
C GLY A 320 18.73 17.21 -8.10
N ARG A 321 19.99 17.58 -7.85
CA ARG A 321 20.41 18.37 -6.70
C ARG A 321 19.94 19.81 -6.88
N ARG A 322 19.39 20.44 -5.84
CA ARG A 322 19.08 21.88 -5.89
C ARG A 322 20.39 22.68 -5.96
N VAL A 323 20.66 23.32 -7.10
CA VAL A 323 21.91 24.06 -7.37
C VAL A 323 21.74 25.57 -7.29
N PHE A 324 20.51 26.07 -7.41
CA PHE A 324 20.20 27.50 -7.27
C PHE A 324 18.90 27.69 -6.49
N HIS A 325 18.90 28.64 -5.57
CA HIS A 325 17.68 29.16 -4.96
C HIS A 325 17.92 30.61 -4.57
N LYS A 326 17.16 31.54 -5.17
CA LYS A 326 17.23 32.96 -4.84
C LYS A 326 15.85 33.58 -4.89
N GLN A 327 15.48 34.24 -3.79
CA GLN A 327 14.33 35.13 -3.74
C GLN A 327 14.80 36.57 -3.97
N SER A 328 14.07 37.31 -4.81
CA SER A 328 14.33 38.73 -5.08
C SER A 328 12.98 39.44 -5.15
N GLY A 329 12.62 40.12 -4.06
CA GLY A 329 11.29 40.70 -3.86
C GLY A 329 10.19 39.64 -4.00
N ASN A 330 9.28 39.88 -4.95
CA ASN A 330 8.15 39.00 -5.27
C ASN A 330 8.50 37.88 -6.25
N ILE A 331 9.77 37.57 -6.53
CA ILE A 331 10.17 36.51 -7.46
C ILE A 331 11.08 35.50 -6.76
N ILE A 332 10.76 34.21 -6.88
CA ILE A 332 11.61 33.09 -6.47
C ILE A 332 12.11 32.38 -7.72
N ARG A 333 13.42 32.16 -7.81
CA ARG A 333 14.05 31.33 -8.85
C ARG A 333 14.68 30.13 -8.18
N THR A 334 14.33 28.93 -8.64
CA THR A 334 14.92 27.68 -8.15
C THR A 334 15.37 26.83 -9.33
N GLU A 335 16.53 26.20 -9.20
CA GLU A 335 17.09 25.30 -10.21
C GLU A 335 17.60 24.01 -9.56
N TRP A 336 17.33 22.89 -10.21
CA TRP A 336 17.85 21.58 -9.90
C TRP A 336 18.64 21.06 -11.09
N ALA A 337 19.78 20.41 -10.85
CA ALA A 337 20.62 19.86 -11.89
C ALA A 337 21.27 18.55 -11.47
N VAL A 338 21.66 17.75 -12.47
CA VAL A 338 22.60 16.64 -12.33
C VAL A 338 23.94 17.11 -12.87
N ASN A 339 24.89 17.36 -11.96
CA ASN A 339 26.18 17.92 -12.33
C ASN A 339 27.15 16.83 -12.76
N GLN A 340 28.27 17.26 -13.33
CA GLN A 340 29.44 16.41 -13.51
C GLN A 340 29.85 15.77 -12.18
N GLN A 341 30.18 14.48 -12.21
CA GLN A 341 30.60 13.69 -11.05
C GLN A 341 29.55 13.45 -9.95
N ASP A 342 28.28 13.83 -10.15
CA ASP A 342 27.23 13.41 -9.21
C ASP A 342 27.09 11.88 -9.24
N ARG A 343 27.03 11.26 -8.05
CA ARG A 343 26.65 9.85 -7.90
C ARG A 343 25.15 9.72 -8.13
N LEU A 344 24.77 8.83 -9.04
CA LEU A 344 23.40 8.59 -9.45
C LEU A 344 22.95 7.19 -9.09
N TYR A 345 21.67 7.13 -8.73
CA TYR A 345 20.85 5.95 -8.72
C TYR A 345 19.96 5.97 -9.96
N VAL A 346 20.02 4.91 -10.77
CA VAL A 346 19.21 4.77 -11.99
C VAL A 346 18.44 3.45 -11.94
N LEU A 347 17.14 3.53 -12.16
CA LEU A 347 16.24 2.39 -12.33
C LEU A 347 15.48 2.57 -13.63
N GLY A 348 15.66 1.67 -14.60
CA GLY A 348 15.01 1.78 -15.90
C GLY A 348 15.23 0.59 -16.83
N PRO A 349 14.52 0.53 -17.96
CA PRO A 349 14.75 -0.47 -18.99
C PRO A 349 16.09 -0.21 -19.69
N ALA A 350 16.94 -1.23 -19.72
CA ALA A 350 18.09 -1.28 -20.60
C ALA A 350 17.69 -1.94 -21.93
N GLY A 351 18.07 -1.33 -23.04
CA GLY A 351 17.84 -1.90 -24.36
C GLY A 351 18.77 -1.31 -25.39
N LEU A 352 18.80 -1.92 -26.58
CA LEU A 352 19.46 -1.31 -27.73
C LEU A 352 18.64 -0.12 -28.22
N LYS A 353 19.31 0.95 -28.64
CA LYS A 353 18.62 2.10 -29.24
C LYS A 353 18.24 1.74 -30.68
N GLU A 354 19.20 1.22 -31.44
CA GLU A 354 19.03 0.67 -32.77
C GLU A 354 19.46 -0.81 -32.81
N PRO A 355 18.89 -1.67 -33.67
CA PRO A 355 19.23 -3.10 -33.72
C PRO A 355 20.71 -3.39 -33.99
N GLU A 356 21.41 -2.44 -34.60
CA GLU A 356 22.82 -2.51 -34.97
C GLU A 356 23.76 -2.04 -33.84
N ASP A 357 23.22 -1.41 -32.79
CA ASP A 357 24.04 -0.94 -31.67
C ASP A 357 24.66 -2.13 -30.91
N THR A 358 25.93 -1.97 -30.55
CA THR A 358 26.64 -2.93 -29.68
C THR A 358 26.41 -2.64 -28.19
N PHE A 359 26.01 -1.41 -27.83
CA PHE A 359 25.93 -0.95 -26.44
C PHE A 359 24.50 -0.73 -25.98
N LEU A 360 24.17 -1.25 -24.80
CA LEU A 360 22.89 -1.00 -24.14
C LEU A 360 22.79 0.45 -23.67
N THR A 361 21.61 1.02 -23.83
CA THR A 361 21.25 2.33 -23.29
C THR A 361 20.05 2.16 -22.36
N ILE A 362 20.13 2.72 -21.16
CA ILE A 362 18.95 2.84 -20.30
C ILE A 362 18.13 4.03 -20.80
N ARG A 363 16.89 3.77 -21.20
CA ARG A 363 15.99 4.76 -21.80
C ARG A 363 14.55 4.51 -21.43
N HIS A 364 13.67 5.45 -21.77
CA HIS A 364 12.24 5.25 -21.59
C HIS A 364 11.73 4.09 -22.46
N GLN A 365 10.83 3.31 -21.89
CA GLN A 365 10.03 2.30 -22.57
C GLN A 365 8.61 2.38 -22.02
N GLU A 366 7.62 2.20 -22.90
CA GLU A 366 6.20 2.22 -22.51
C GLU A 366 5.94 1.23 -21.35
N ASP A 367 5.08 1.65 -20.42
CA ASP A 367 4.67 0.91 -19.21
C ASP A 367 5.77 0.56 -18.19
N GLU A 368 7.04 0.93 -18.44
CA GLU A 368 8.13 0.73 -17.49
C GLU A 368 8.47 1.99 -16.68
N ARG A 369 8.90 1.78 -15.45
CA ARG A 369 9.31 2.88 -14.56
C ARG A 369 10.73 3.29 -14.91
N TYR A 370 10.92 4.57 -15.19
CA TYR A 370 12.23 5.13 -15.43
C TYR A 370 12.55 6.29 -14.46
N LEU A 371 13.57 6.09 -13.63
CA LEU A 371 13.98 7.00 -12.56
C LEU A 371 15.49 7.24 -12.62
N ILE A 372 15.88 8.50 -12.54
CA ILE A 372 17.27 8.94 -12.36
C ILE A 372 17.30 9.84 -11.14
N SER A 373 18.21 9.62 -10.20
CA SER A 373 18.22 10.38 -8.95
C SER A 373 19.63 10.57 -8.39
N VAL A 374 19.93 11.77 -7.91
CA VAL A 374 21.13 12.06 -7.09
C VAL A 374 20.95 11.65 -5.63
N GLU A 375 19.71 11.36 -5.21
CA GLU A 375 19.40 10.87 -3.86
C GLU A 375 19.73 9.38 -3.75
N SER A 376 20.06 8.93 -2.54
CA SER A 376 20.29 7.50 -2.29
C SER A 376 19.02 6.68 -2.49
N GLU A 377 19.20 5.40 -2.87
CA GLU A 377 18.14 4.39 -2.99
C GLU A 377 17.21 4.40 -1.76
N ARG A 378 17.80 4.37 -0.55
CA ARG A 378 17.04 4.45 0.70
C ARG A 378 16.12 5.67 0.73
N THR A 379 16.64 6.87 0.44
CA THR A 379 15.85 8.11 0.47
C THR A 379 14.67 8.07 -0.50
N ILE A 380 14.91 7.53 -1.70
CA ILE A 380 13.89 7.35 -2.73
C ILE A 380 12.81 6.39 -2.24
N MET A 381 13.21 5.22 -1.74
CA MET A 381 12.30 4.22 -1.19
C MET A 381 11.45 4.80 -0.06
N LEU A 382 12.06 5.53 0.88
CA LEU A 382 11.34 6.14 2.01
C LEU A 382 10.27 7.13 1.53
N ARG A 383 10.57 7.94 0.51
CA ARG A 383 9.60 8.90 -0.05
C ARG A 383 8.41 8.21 -0.69
N PHE A 384 8.65 7.16 -1.49
CA PHE A 384 7.56 6.40 -2.12
C PHE A 384 6.75 5.60 -1.10
N ALA A 385 7.42 5.04 -0.08
CA ALA A 385 6.78 4.35 1.02
C ALA A 385 5.86 5.28 1.80
N ALA A 386 6.34 6.46 2.23
CA ALA A 386 5.56 7.46 2.95
C ALA A 386 4.31 7.90 2.17
N ALA A 387 4.45 8.20 0.88
CA ALA A 387 3.31 8.56 0.04
C ALA A 387 2.30 7.41 -0.09
N GLY A 388 2.78 6.17 -0.23
CA GLY A 388 1.94 4.98 -0.23
C GLY A 388 1.17 4.79 1.08
N PHE A 389 1.83 5.02 2.22
CA PHE A 389 1.22 4.88 3.55
C PHE A 389 0.07 5.83 3.78
N ILE A 390 0.26 7.11 3.47
CA ILE A 390 -0.77 8.11 3.64
C ILE A 390 -2.02 7.72 2.83
N LEU A 391 -1.83 7.24 1.60
CA LEU A 391 -2.94 6.81 0.75
C LEU A 391 -3.63 5.55 1.29
N LEU A 392 -2.87 4.52 1.69
CA LEU A 392 -3.47 3.32 2.28
C LEU A 392 -4.15 3.58 3.62
N ASN A 393 -3.68 4.56 4.39
CA ASN A 393 -4.35 5.03 5.61
C ASN A 393 -5.69 5.72 5.29
N LEU A 394 -5.69 6.65 4.32
CA LEU A 394 -6.92 7.31 3.88
C LEU A 394 -7.95 6.31 3.37
N SER A 395 -7.50 5.27 2.68
CA SER A 395 -8.34 4.14 2.28
C SER A 395 -8.95 3.41 3.49
N LEU A 396 -8.14 3.09 4.50
CA LEU A 396 -8.63 2.44 5.72
C LEU A 396 -9.68 3.33 6.43
N ILE A 397 -9.42 4.63 6.54
CA ILE A 397 -10.37 5.61 7.09
C ILE A 397 -11.67 5.61 6.28
N GLY A 398 -11.58 5.58 4.95
CA GLY A 398 -12.74 5.49 4.07
C GLY A 398 -13.56 4.23 4.32
N GLY A 399 -12.91 3.08 4.44
CA GLY A 399 -13.57 1.80 4.70
C GLY A 399 -14.22 1.72 6.08
N THR A 400 -13.52 2.14 7.15
CA THR A 400 -14.11 2.21 8.50
C THR A 400 -15.26 3.20 8.57
N THR A 401 -15.14 4.34 7.89
CA THR A 401 -16.22 5.34 7.76
C THR A 401 -17.44 4.75 7.06
N ALA A 402 -17.24 4.06 5.93
CA ALA A 402 -18.32 3.46 5.18
C ALA A 402 -19.09 2.42 6.00
N ILE A 403 -18.38 1.56 6.73
CA ILE A 403 -19.01 0.53 7.58
C ILE A 403 -19.76 1.16 8.75
N LEU A 404 -19.13 2.07 9.50
CA LEU A 404 -19.78 2.75 10.61
C LEU A 404 -21.00 3.56 10.16
N ALA A 405 -20.89 4.27 9.04
CA ALA A 405 -21.99 5.05 8.47
C ALA A 405 -23.12 4.12 8.01
N LEU A 406 -22.80 2.98 7.37
CA LEU A 406 -23.78 2.00 6.92
C LEU A 406 -24.57 1.40 8.09
N LEU A 407 -23.87 1.02 9.16
CA LEU A 407 -24.51 0.49 10.37
C LEU A 407 -25.37 1.55 11.07
N SER A 408 -24.92 2.80 11.06
CA SER A 408 -25.67 3.94 11.62
C SER A 408 -26.99 4.22 10.88
N LEU A 409 -27.20 3.71 9.65
CA LEU A 409 -28.43 3.94 8.89
C LEU A 409 -29.66 3.28 9.54
N SER A 410 -29.48 2.21 10.29
CA SER A 410 -30.59 1.43 10.87
C SER A 410 -30.80 1.81 12.34
N ARG A 411 -29.91 1.36 13.23
CA ARG A 411 -29.88 1.60 14.67
C ARG A 411 -28.42 1.56 15.08
N PHE A 412 -27.88 2.63 15.63
CA PHE A 412 -26.52 2.61 16.16
C PHE A 412 -26.52 1.95 17.54
N SER A 413 -25.99 0.73 17.62
CA SER A 413 -25.91 -0.12 18.79
C SER A 413 -24.48 -0.40 19.18
N ALA A 414 -24.24 -0.84 20.43
CA ALA A 414 -22.90 -1.19 20.87
C ALA A 414 -22.24 -2.23 19.95
N PHE A 415 -23.01 -3.18 19.41
CA PHE A 415 -22.50 -4.23 18.53
C PHE A 415 -21.89 -3.70 17.23
N ASP A 416 -22.29 -2.51 16.77
CA ASP A 416 -21.76 -1.92 15.54
C ASP A 416 -20.29 -1.52 15.66
N PHE A 417 -19.84 -1.18 16.88
CA PHE A 417 -18.41 -0.96 17.16
C PHE A 417 -17.61 -2.25 17.01
N PHE A 418 -18.14 -3.37 17.51
CA PHE A 418 -17.49 -4.66 17.37
C PHE A 418 -17.39 -5.08 15.90
N LEU A 419 -18.48 -4.98 15.14
CA LEU A 419 -18.47 -5.37 13.73
C LEU A 419 -17.50 -4.50 12.91
N SER A 420 -17.47 -3.21 13.19
CA SER A 420 -16.54 -2.28 12.56
C SER A 420 -15.08 -2.51 12.98
N ALA A 421 -14.84 -3.02 14.19
CA ALA A 421 -13.51 -3.40 14.68
C ALA A 421 -12.88 -4.54 13.87
N LEU A 422 -13.69 -5.38 13.20
CA LEU A 422 -13.18 -6.46 12.36
C LEU A 422 -12.61 -5.95 11.03
N PHE A 423 -13.01 -4.78 10.55
CA PHE A 423 -12.59 -4.32 9.23
C PHE A 423 -11.09 -4.05 9.09
N PRO A 424 -10.41 -3.30 9.99
CA PRO A 424 -8.97 -3.05 9.87
C PRO A 424 -8.09 -4.31 9.71
N PRO A 425 -8.26 -5.40 10.48
CA PRO A 425 -7.46 -6.61 10.30
C PRO A 425 -7.77 -7.32 8.97
N PHE A 426 -9.04 -7.41 8.57
CA PHE A 426 -9.39 -7.99 7.25
C PHE A 426 -8.81 -7.16 6.09
N TYR A 427 -8.87 -5.84 6.19
CA TYR A 427 -8.26 -4.92 5.24
C TYR A 427 -6.74 -5.12 5.16
N LEU A 428 -6.07 -5.23 6.30
CA LEU A 428 -4.63 -5.49 6.37
C LEU A 428 -4.26 -6.82 5.71
N VAL A 429 -4.97 -7.90 6.03
CA VAL A 429 -4.74 -9.23 5.45
C VAL A 429 -4.94 -9.20 3.93
N GLY A 430 -6.00 -8.55 3.46
CA GLY A 430 -6.27 -8.37 2.02
C GLY A 430 -5.16 -7.60 1.32
N LEU A 431 -4.70 -6.48 1.89
CA LEU A 431 -3.59 -5.69 1.37
C LEU A 431 -2.31 -6.51 1.27
N VAL A 432 -1.88 -7.13 2.38
CA VAL A 432 -0.63 -7.90 2.44
C VAL A 432 -0.68 -9.05 1.45
N THR A 433 -1.79 -9.77 1.36
CA THR A 433 -1.99 -10.86 0.40
C THR A 433 -1.83 -10.38 -1.03
N ALA A 434 -2.55 -9.31 -1.42
CA ALA A 434 -2.48 -8.76 -2.77
C ALA A 434 -1.07 -8.28 -3.12
N PHE A 435 -0.40 -7.67 -2.15
CA PHE A 435 0.97 -7.22 -2.28
C PHE A 435 1.95 -8.39 -2.47
N LEU A 436 2.02 -9.33 -1.54
CA LEU A 436 2.95 -10.45 -1.61
C LEU A 436 2.72 -11.30 -2.86
N TYR A 437 1.46 -11.54 -3.23
CA TYR A 437 1.11 -12.24 -4.46
C TYR A 437 1.70 -11.54 -5.70
N ASN A 438 1.52 -10.22 -5.82
CA ASN A 438 2.05 -9.45 -6.95
C ASN A 438 3.60 -9.47 -7.00
N ASP A 439 4.27 -9.47 -5.85
CA ASP A 439 5.74 -9.58 -5.80
C ASP A 439 6.20 -10.96 -6.27
N LEU A 440 5.53 -12.04 -5.84
CA LEU A 440 5.84 -13.40 -6.29
C LEU A 440 5.61 -13.56 -7.80
N VAL A 441 4.53 -12.98 -8.35
CA VAL A 441 4.29 -12.94 -9.81
C VAL A 441 5.40 -12.16 -10.51
N PHE A 442 5.78 -10.99 -10.00
CA PHE A 442 6.88 -10.20 -10.57
C PHE A 442 8.19 -10.99 -10.62
N LEU A 443 8.57 -11.67 -9.52
CA LEU A 443 9.79 -12.48 -9.48
C LEU A 443 9.72 -13.68 -10.43
N ARG A 444 8.55 -14.32 -10.56
CA ARG A 444 8.31 -15.42 -11.50
C ARG A 444 8.52 -14.97 -12.95
N GLU A 445 7.96 -13.81 -13.30
CA GLU A 445 8.11 -13.22 -14.64
C GLU A 445 9.52 -12.70 -14.88
N ARG A 446 10.19 -12.14 -13.86
CA ARG A 446 11.60 -11.72 -13.97
C ARG A 446 12.49 -12.91 -14.30
N ARG A 447 12.38 -14.01 -13.56
CA ARG A 447 13.08 -15.27 -13.86
C ARG A 447 12.81 -15.73 -15.30
N ARG A 448 11.56 -15.70 -15.75
CA ARG A 448 11.18 -16.09 -17.12
C ARG A 448 11.83 -15.20 -18.17
N ARG A 449 11.86 -13.88 -17.94
CA ARG A 449 12.56 -12.92 -18.81
C ARG A 449 14.07 -13.17 -18.84
N SER A 450 14.71 -13.37 -17.69
CA SER A 450 16.14 -13.68 -17.62
C SER A 450 16.49 -14.98 -18.35
N LEU A 451 15.62 -16.00 -18.30
CA LEU A 451 15.79 -17.24 -19.07
C LEU A 451 15.70 -16.98 -20.58
N ALA A 452 14.76 -16.15 -21.02
CA ALA A 452 14.65 -15.78 -22.43
C ALA A 452 15.88 -14.99 -22.92
N MET A 453 16.54 -14.22 -22.05
CA MET A 453 17.80 -13.53 -22.38
C MET A 453 18.95 -14.51 -22.60
N ILE A 454 19.02 -15.59 -21.82
CA ILE A 454 19.96 -16.68 -22.10
C ILE A 454 19.68 -17.25 -23.49
N ASP A 455 18.42 -17.55 -23.81
CA ASP A 455 18.05 -18.12 -25.11
C ASP A 455 18.44 -17.20 -26.29
N VAL A 456 18.31 -15.87 -26.12
CA VAL A 456 18.76 -14.89 -27.11
C VAL A 456 20.28 -14.89 -27.27
N ALA A 457 21.04 -14.87 -26.17
CA ALA A 457 22.50 -14.89 -26.20
C ALA A 457 23.03 -16.20 -26.82
N LEU A 458 22.45 -17.34 -26.46
CA LEU A 458 22.76 -18.65 -27.06
C LEU A 458 22.46 -18.70 -28.55
N LYS A 459 21.38 -18.03 -29.00
CA LYS A 459 21.04 -17.93 -30.43
C LYS A 459 22.05 -17.06 -31.19
N LYS A 460 22.43 -15.90 -30.65
CA LYS A 460 23.50 -15.07 -31.25
C LYS A 460 24.80 -15.88 -31.40
N ARG A 461 25.14 -16.67 -30.38
CA ARG A 461 26.28 -17.59 -30.41
C ARG A 461 26.14 -18.66 -31.49
N SER A 462 24.97 -19.30 -31.60
CA SER A 462 24.72 -20.33 -32.60
C SER A 462 24.84 -19.81 -34.03
N ASP A 463 24.54 -18.53 -34.24
CA ASP A 463 24.64 -17.86 -35.53
C ASP A 463 26.09 -17.40 -35.85
N LEU A 464 26.90 -17.09 -34.82
CA LEU A 464 28.28 -16.65 -34.97
C LEU A 464 29.28 -17.81 -35.14
N VAL A 465 29.14 -18.87 -34.34
CA VAL A 465 30.12 -19.97 -34.30
C VAL A 465 30.38 -20.57 -35.69
N PRO A 466 29.37 -20.91 -36.53
CA PRO A 466 29.62 -21.44 -37.87
C PRO A 466 30.38 -20.48 -38.79
N LYS A 467 30.14 -19.16 -38.67
CA LYS A 467 30.85 -18.14 -39.46
C LYS A 467 32.32 -18.10 -39.06
N LEU A 468 32.61 -18.09 -37.76
CA LEU A 468 33.97 -18.19 -37.23
C LEU A 468 34.67 -19.49 -37.68
N VAL A 469 33.99 -20.63 -37.58
CA VAL A 469 34.49 -21.94 -38.07
C VAL A 469 34.91 -21.84 -39.54
N SER A 470 34.09 -21.21 -40.39
CA SER A 470 34.36 -21.13 -41.83
C SER A 470 35.60 -20.32 -42.17
N VAL A 471 35.84 -19.22 -41.46
CA VAL A 471 37.02 -18.35 -41.65
C VAL A 471 38.28 -19.06 -41.14
N VAL A 472 38.24 -19.60 -39.93
CA VAL A 472 39.41 -20.25 -39.33
C VAL A 472 39.82 -21.51 -40.10
N LYS A 473 38.85 -22.30 -40.62
CA LYS A 473 39.14 -23.46 -41.46
C LYS A 473 39.88 -23.10 -42.75
N GLY A 474 39.70 -21.90 -43.29
CA GLY A 474 40.44 -21.43 -44.47
C GLY A 474 41.94 -21.24 -44.20
N TYR A 475 42.31 -20.93 -42.96
CA TYR A 475 43.69 -20.66 -42.55
C TYR A 475 44.38 -21.84 -41.86
N LEU A 476 43.62 -22.64 -41.09
CA LEU A 476 44.15 -23.68 -40.21
C LEU A 476 43.63 -25.08 -40.59
N ALA A 477 43.41 -25.33 -41.89
CA ALA A 477 42.86 -26.58 -42.42
C ALA A 477 43.64 -27.85 -42.03
N HIS A 478 44.93 -27.70 -41.67
CA HIS A 478 45.82 -28.80 -41.33
C HIS A 478 46.06 -28.96 -39.82
N GLU A 479 45.47 -28.09 -38.99
CA GLU A 479 45.70 -28.10 -37.54
C GLU A 479 44.63 -28.88 -36.79
N LYS A 480 45.02 -30.06 -36.34
CA LYS A 480 44.10 -31.03 -35.72
C LYS A 480 43.49 -30.51 -34.41
N GLU A 481 44.28 -29.84 -33.57
CA GLU A 481 43.85 -29.33 -32.26
C GLU A 481 42.82 -28.18 -32.39
N VAL A 482 43.02 -27.31 -33.39
CA VAL A 482 42.06 -26.25 -33.75
C VAL A 482 40.76 -26.85 -34.28
N LEU A 483 40.85 -27.85 -35.16
CA LEU A 483 39.68 -28.51 -35.73
C LEU A 483 38.87 -29.25 -34.66
N GLU A 484 39.53 -29.86 -33.67
CA GLU A 484 38.88 -30.52 -32.54
C GLU A 484 38.12 -29.53 -31.66
N SER A 485 38.74 -28.43 -31.23
CA SER A 485 38.08 -27.38 -30.41
C SER A 485 36.89 -26.74 -31.14
N ILE A 486 37.04 -26.45 -32.43
CA ILE A 486 35.97 -25.94 -33.31
C ILE A 486 34.83 -26.95 -33.46
N THR A 487 35.15 -28.23 -33.59
CA THR A 487 34.13 -29.29 -33.71
C THR A 487 33.36 -29.47 -32.41
N GLN A 488 34.04 -29.37 -31.26
CA GLN A 488 33.38 -29.36 -29.94
C GLN A 488 32.43 -28.15 -29.78
N MET A 489 32.86 -26.94 -30.17
CA MET A 489 32.00 -25.76 -30.17
C MET A 489 30.79 -25.91 -31.09
N ARG A 490 30.95 -26.48 -32.28
CA ARG A 490 29.85 -26.69 -33.23
C ARG A 490 28.85 -27.75 -32.75
N THR A 491 29.35 -28.86 -32.23
CA THR A 491 28.51 -29.97 -31.73
C THR A 491 27.76 -29.61 -30.45
N SER A 492 28.34 -28.79 -29.58
CA SER A 492 27.64 -28.26 -28.39
C SER A 492 26.47 -27.35 -28.76
N VAL A 493 26.61 -26.51 -29.78
CA VAL A 493 25.49 -25.69 -30.29
C VAL A 493 24.35 -26.55 -30.86
N ALA A 494 24.67 -27.59 -31.62
CA ALA A 494 23.68 -28.47 -32.24
C ALA A 494 22.85 -29.27 -31.21
N ASN A 495 23.44 -29.63 -30.07
CA ASN A 495 22.79 -30.43 -29.02
C ASN A 495 22.10 -29.59 -27.92
N SER A 496 22.09 -28.26 -28.03
CA SER A 496 21.60 -27.32 -27.01
C SER A 496 20.10 -27.45 -26.64
N MET A 497 19.31 -28.18 -27.43
CA MET A 497 17.87 -28.31 -27.23
C MET A 497 17.46 -29.41 -26.22
N ALA A 498 18.30 -30.43 -26.00
CA ALA A 498 17.96 -31.58 -25.14
C ALA A 498 18.49 -31.44 -23.70
N ASP A 499 19.72 -30.91 -23.53
CA ASP A 499 20.31 -30.61 -22.23
C ASP A 499 21.18 -29.35 -22.32
N ARG A 500 20.53 -28.18 -22.12
CA ARG A 500 21.14 -26.85 -22.24
C ARG A 500 22.37 -26.69 -21.36
N GLN A 501 22.35 -27.30 -20.18
CA GLN A 501 23.39 -27.10 -19.18
C GLN A 501 24.67 -27.84 -19.54
N GLN A 502 24.53 -29.09 -20.00
CA GLN A 502 25.66 -29.88 -20.46
C GLN A 502 26.25 -29.36 -21.78
N ALA A 503 25.38 -28.92 -22.70
CA ALA A 503 25.80 -28.28 -23.94
C ALA A 503 26.63 -27.01 -23.67
N GLU A 504 26.21 -26.19 -22.71
CA GLU A 504 26.93 -24.98 -22.32
C GLU A 504 28.33 -25.27 -21.79
N SER A 505 28.45 -26.22 -20.86
CA SER A 505 29.75 -26.58 -20.28
C SER A 505 30.75 -27.04 -21.33
N ARG A 506 30.29 -27.85 -22.31
CA ARG A 506 31.14 -28.32 -23.41
C ARG A 506 31.53 -27.19 -24.34
N HIS A 507 30.64 -26.23 -24.58
CA HIS A 507 30.94 -25.05 -25.39
C HIS A 507 32.01 -24.18 -24.73
N GLU A 508 31.87 -23.92 -23.44
CA GLU A 508 32.80 -23.10 -22.66
C GLU A 508 34.22 -23.69 -22.68
N THR A 509 34.35 -25.02 -22.53
CA THR A 509 35.63 -25.72 -22.68
C THR A 509 36.22 -25.56 -24.09
N GLY A 510 35.40 -25.79 -25.13
CA GLY A 510 35.83 -25.66 -26.53
C GLY A 510 36.23 -24.23 -26.92
N ALA A 511 35.50 -23.22 -26.43
CA ALA A 511 35.79 -21.81 -26.68
C ALA A 511 37.08 -21.37 -26.00
N ARG A 512 37.34 -21.80 -24.75
CA ARG A 512 38.61 -21.53 -24.07
C ARG A 512 39.78 -22.18 -24.77
N ALA A 513 39.64 -23.44 -25.17
CA ALA A 513 40.66 -24.15 -25.93
C ALA A 513 40.96 -23.42 -27.25
N PHE A 514 39.92 -23.05 -27.99
CA PHE A 514 40.04 -22.31 -29.24
C PHE A 514 40.75 -20.95 -29.07
N LEU A 515 40.36 -20.15 -28.07
CA LEU A 515 41.01 -18.86 -27.78
C LEU A 515 42.48 -19.02 -27.38
N ALA A 516 42.82 -20.06 -26.62
CA ALA A 516 44.21 -20.36 -26.25
C ALA A 516 45.05 -20.78 -27.46
N THR A 517 44.46 -21.53 -28.40
CA THR A 517 45.15 -21.92 -29.64
C THR A 517 45.33 -20.71 -30.57
N LEU A 518 44.35 -19.81 -30.67
CA LEU A 518 44.47 -18.58 -31.46
C LEU A 518 45.66 -17.70 -31.05
N GLU A 519 46.02 -17.70 -29.77
CA GLU A 519 47.18 -16.95 -29.28
C GLU A 519 48.51 -17.38 -29.93
N GLN A 520 48.59 -18.64 -30.39
CA GLN A 520 49.78 -19.27 -30.94
C GLN A 520 49.98 -19.02 -32.46
N TYR A 521 49.00 -18.42 -33.15
CA TYR A 521 49.04 -18.18 -34.60
C TYR A 521 49.02 -16.68 -34.95
N PRO A 522 50.20 -16.04 -35.10
CA PRO A 522 50.32 -14.61 -35.40
C PRO A 522 49.63 -14.19 -36.70
N ASP A 523 49.64 -15.06 -37.72
CA ASP A 523 49.04 -14.77 -39.02
C ASP A 523 47.52 -14.59 -38.90
N LEU A 524 46.86 -15.41 -38.07
CA LEU A 524 45.42 -15.29 -37.81
C LEU A 524 45.07 -14.05 -36.98
N LYS A 525 45.96 -13.65 -36.06
CA LYS A 525 45.85 -12.40 -35.29
C LYS A 525 46.01 -11.15 -36.16
N SER A 526 46.59 -11.27 -37.34
CA SER A 526 46.77 -10.16 -38.26
C SER A 526 45.59 -10.00 -39.24
N ASP A 527 44.78 -11.06 -39.42
CA ASP A 527 43.59 -11.03 -40.28
C ASP A 527 42.45 -10.26 -39.61
N ARG A 528 42.02 -9.16 -40.25
CA ARG A 528 40.99 -8.27 -39.71
C ARG A 528 39.65 -8.96 -39.47
N LEU A 529 39.29 -9.95 -40.30
CA LEU A 529 38.01 -10.65 -40.19
C LEU A 529 38.04 -11.67 -39.04
N ALA A 530 39.16 -12.39 -38.88
CA ALA A 530 39.36 -13.32 -37.78
C ALA A 530 39.38 -12.58 -36.42
N VAL A 531 40.06 -11.43 -36.34
CA VAL A 531 40.09 -10.59 -35.14
C VAL A 531 38.69 -10.07 -34.79
N ASP A 532 37.93 -9.54 -35.76
CA ASP A 532 36.55 -9.07 -35.51
C ASP A 532 35.63 -10.20 -35.02
N LEU A 533 35.72 -11.39 -35.62
CA LEU A 533 34.92 -12.55 -35.18
C LEU A 533 35.34 -13.07 -33.80
N GLN A 534 36.64 -13.01 -33.46
CA GLN A 534 37.15 -13.34 -32.14
C GLN A 534 36.62 -12.37 -31.08
N GLU A 535 36.71 -11.05 -31.33
CA GLU A 535 36.18 -10.02 -30.41
C GLU A 535 34.67 -10.17 -30.22
N ARG A 536 33.92 -10.44 -31.30
CA ARG A 536 32.48 -10.74 -31.21
C ARG A 536 32.20 -11.99 -30.39
N LEU A 537 32.98 -13.05 -30.55
CA LEU A 537 32.81 -14.27 -29.77
C LEU A 537 33.05 -13.99 -28.28
N ILE A 538 34.13 -13.30 -27.92
CA ILE A 538 34.43 -12.89 -26.53
C ILE A 538 33.28 -12.06 -25.96
N THR A 539 32.74 -11.12 -26.75
CA THR A 539 31.60 -10.29 -26.35
C THR A 539 30.35 -11.13 -26.07
N ILE A 540 30.03 -12.09 -26.94
CA ILE A 540 28.88 -12.98 -26.75
C ILE A 540 29.09 -13.91 -25.56
N GLU A 541 30.29 -14.47 -25.35
CA GLU A 541 30.58 -15.31 -24.18
C GLU A 541 30.42 -14.53 -22.87
N ASN A 542 30.88 -13.27 -22.83
CA ASN A 542 30.61 -12.39 -21.71
C ASN A 542 29.10 -12.14 -21.53
N GLU A 543 28.35 -11.89 -22.61
CA GLU A 543 26.88 -11.72 -22.57
C GLU A 543 26.18 -12.96 -22.01
N VAL A 544 26.59 -14.17 -22.43
CA VAL A 544 26.06 -15.44 -21.91
C VAL A 544 26.38 -15.60 -20.42
N ALA A 545 27.62 -15.31 -20.00
CA ALA A 545 28.02 -15.38 -18.60
C ALA A 545 27.19 -14.42 -17.71
N PHE A 546 26.98 -13.18 -18.15
CA PHE A 546 26.14 -12.22 -17.44
C PHE A 546 24.67 -12.63 -17.42
N ALA A 547 24.12 -13.12 -18.54
CA ALA A 547 22.74 -13.61 -18.61
C ALA A 547 22.50 -14.79 -17.65
N ARG A 548 23.46 -15.72 -17.54
CA ARG A 548 23.42 -16.84 -16.59
C ARG A 548 23.48 -16.37 -15.14
N ALA A 549 24.40 -15.46 -14.81
CA ALA A 549 24.48 -14.87 -13.48
C ALA A 549 23.17 -14.17 -13.09
N SER A 550 22.60 -13.39 -14.00
CA SER A 550 21.33 -12.69 -13.82
C SER A 550 20.13 -13.64 -13.64
N TYR A 551 20.08 -14.74 -14.40
CA TYR A 551 19.07 -15.78 -14.21
C TYR A 551 19.20 -16.47 -12.86
N ASN A 552 20.42 -16.82 -12.45
CA ASN A 552 20.66 -17.47 -11.16
C ASN A 552 20.29 -16.58 -9.98
N ASP A 553 20.65 -15.29 -9.98
CA ASP A 553 20.20 -14.34 -8.96
C ASP A 553 18.66 -14.22 -8.96
N SER A 554 18.02 -14.19 -10.14
CA SER A 554 16.56 -14.14 -10.24
C SER A 554 15.88 -15.40 -9.68
N VAL A 555 16.45 -16.59 -9.92
CA VAL A 555 15.97 -17.87 -9.37
C VAL A 555 16.20 -17.93 -7.86
N GLU A 556 17.36 -17.52 -7.38
CA GLU A 556 17.70 -17.51 -5.96
C GLU A 556 16.73 -16.60 -5.18
N ARG A 557 16.53 -15.37 -5.63
CA ARG A 557 15.55 -14.45 -5.01
C ARG A 557 14.15 -15.02 -5.03
N TYR A 558 13.73 -15.61 -6.15
CA TYR A 558 12.42 -16.24 -6.26
C TYR A 558 12.26 -17.42 -5.30
N ASN A 559 13.23 -18.34 -5.27
CA ASN A 559 13.22 -19.52 -4.40
C ASN A 559 13.28 -19.14 -2.92
N THR A 560 14.15 -18.20 -2.55
CA THR A 560 14.24 -17.67 -1.18
C THR A 560 12.90 -17.07 -0.76
N ARG A 561 12.25 -16.26 -1.62
CA ARG A 561 10.96 -15.64 -1.30
C ARG A 561 9.84 -16.65 -1.13
N ILE A 562 9.70 -17.65 -1.99
CA ILE A 562 8.65 -18.68 -1.82
C ILE A 562 8.91 -19.59 -0.59
N ALA A 563 10.13 -19.62 -0.05
CA ALA A 563 10.49 -20.37 1.14
C ALA A 563 10.46 -19.54 2.44
N SER A 564 10.30 -18.21 2.36
CA SER A 564 10.32 -17.32 3.51
C SER A 564 8.92 -17.03 4.05
N VAL A 565 8.81 -16.85 5.36
CA VAL A 565 7.55 -16.38 6.00
C VAL A 565 7.44 -14.86 5.84
N PRO A 566 6.26 -14.32 5.48
CA PRO A 566 4.96 -14.98 5.31
C PRO A 566 4.65 -15.52 3.89
N GLU A 567 5.47 -15.24 2.88
CA GLU A 567 5.23 -15.62 1.48
C GLU A 567 5.04 -17.13 1.26
N VAL A 568 5.64 -17.99 2.08
CA VAL A 568 5.51 -19.47 2.00
C VAL A 568 4.06 -19.94 2.05
N ILE A 569 3.20 -19.26 2.83
CA ILE A 569 1.78 -19.59 2.95
C ILE A 569 1.08 -19.36 1.61
N LEU A 570 1.35 -18.21 0.98
CA LEU A 570 0.79 -17.89 -0.33
C LEU A 570 1.39 -18.77 -1.43
N ALA A 571 2.67 -19.09 -1.34
CA ALA A 571 3.34 -19.98 -2.29
C ALA A 571 2.68 -21.37 -2.31
N GLN A 572 2.34 -21.91 -1.15
CA GLN A 572 1.63 -23.19 -1.03
C GLN A 572 0.20 -23.12 -1.58
N ILE A 573 -0.59 -22.12 -1.17
CA ILE A 573 -1.98 -21.94 -1.60
C ILE A 573 -2.07 -21.77 -3.13
N PHE A 574 -1.21 -20.94 -3.71
CA PHE A 574 -1.20 -20.62 -5.15
C PHE A 574 -0.24 -21.46 -5.99
N ARG A 575 0.35 -22.51 -5.41
CA ARG A 575 1.24 -23.48 -6.08
C ARG A 575 2.46 -22.87 -6.79
N PHE A 576 3.10 -21.87 -6.18
CA PHE A 576 4.39 -21.37 -6.64
C PHE A 576 5.46 -22.45 -6.37
N ARG A 577 6.07 -22.96 -7.45
CA ARG A 577 7.09 -24.02 -7.37
C ARG A 577 8.50 -23.44 -7.49
N PRO A 578 9.51 -24.03 -6.82
CA PRO A 578 10.90 -23.63 -6.97
C PRO A 578 11.40 -23.87 -8.40
N ALA A 579 12.35 -23.04 -8.83
CA ALA A 579 13.02 -23.17 -10.12
C ALA A 579 14.47 -23.66 -9.94
N SER A 580 14.99 -24.37 -10.95
CA SER A 580 16.38 -24.82 -10.97
C SER A 580 17.33 -23.69 -11.41
N LEU A 581 18.49 -23.65 -10.78
CA LEU A 581 19.62 -22.80 -11.17
C LEU A 581 20.27 -23.33 -12.46
N PHE A 582 20.85 -22.42 -13.23
CA PHE A 582 21.66 -22.73 -14.41
C PHE A 582 23.14 -22.88 -13.98
N ARG A 583 23.55 -24.11 -13.65
CA ARG A 583 24.94 -24.40 -13.20
C ARG A 583 25.84 -24.75 -14.39
N THR A 584 27.15 -24.64 -14.28
CA THR A 584 28.09 -25.38 -15.15
C THR A 584 28.76 -26.46 -14.32
N SER A 585 29.11 -27.57 -14.97
CA SER A 585 29.66 -28.79 -14.36
C SER A 585 30.84 -28.56 -13.41
N ASP A 586 31.61 -27.48 -13.63
CA ASP A 586 32.82 -27.15 -12.86
C ASP A 586 32.58 -26.46 -11.52
N ARG A 587 31.33 -26.12 -11.17
CA ARG A 587 30.95 -25.78 -9.80
C ARG A 587 30.06 -26.89 -9.25
N GLN A 588 30.68 -28.03 -8.94
CA GLN A 588 30.16 -28.89 -7.87
C GLN A 588 29.86 -27.98 -6.68
N ALA A 589 28.66 -28.14 -6.15
CA ALA A 589 28.23 -27.41 -4.97
C ALA A 589 29.31 -27.58 -3.90
N VAL A 590 29.91 -26.48 -3.46
CA VAL A 590 30.56 -26.47 -2.16
C VAL A 590 29.41 -26.72 -1.19
N GLU A 591 29.28 -27.97 -0.76
CA GLU A 591 28.43 -28.36 0.35
C GLU A 591 28.99 -27.61 1.54
N VAL A 592 28.39 -26.46 1.86
CA VAL A 592 28.67 -25.77 3.10
C VAL A 592 27.85 -26.54 4.13
N ASP A 593 28.51 -27.46 4.83
CA ASP A 593 27.98 -28.06 6.04
C ASP A 593 27.52 -26.92 6.96
N LEU A 594 26.21 -26.89 7.24
CA LEU A 594 25.57 -25.93 8.16
C LEU A 594 25.58 -26.47 9.59
#